data_AF-A0A964VEJ8-F1
#
_entry.id   AF-A0A964VEJ8-F1
#
_cell.length_a   1.000
_cell.length_b   1.000
_cell.length_c   1.000
_cell.angle_alpha   90.00
_cell.angle_beta   90.00
_cell.angle_gamma   90.00
#
_symmetry.space_group_name_H-M   'P 1'
#
loop_
_entity.id
_entity.type
_entity.pdbx_description
1 polymer ?
#
loop_
_entity_poly.entity_id
_entity_poly.type
_entity_poly.pdbx_seq_one_letter_code
_entity_poly.pdbx_strand_id
1 'polypeptide(L)'
;MGEPCWPANPARPTRPRCAAPRTRTTMASEPPESPLQVPVTAGTMDRALALVRLLRAHCPWDAEQTASTLVPHLLEETHEVVDAIHDGDVGALEGELGDLLLNLAFQIVVAEEAGALTAASVTNRLVAKMVGRHPHLFGGGERVDWEVLKARERRQGGDADAGVLSGLARGLDPLTRTHRIQERVAGVGFDWADTSGALAKVVEETEEVRRALAESTPEHVEEELGDLLFAVVNVVRLAGAHPTTALAAANRKFQRRFERLEALARERGVILETAGLDALDRLWDELKREERSSGSPQ
;
A
#
# COMPACT_ATOMS: atom_id res chain seq x y z
N MET A 1 -11.22 -45.50 -22.28
CA MET A 1 -9.90 -46.14 -22.50
C MET A 1 -9.37 -45.67 -23.83
N GLY A 2 -8.16 -45.11 -23.85
CA GLY A 2 -7.30 -45.01 -25.04
C GLY A 2 -7.52 -43.79 -25.94
N GLU A 3 -6.59 -42.82 -25.84
CA GLU A 3 -6.25 -41.86 -26.90
C GLU A 3 -5.97 -42.56 -28.24
N PRO A 4 -5.93 -41.81 -29.35
CA PRO A 4 -4.62 -41.77 -30.03
C PRO A 4 -4.26 -40.43 -30.72
N CYS A 5 -2.94 -40.12 -30.69
CA CYS A 5 -2.07 -39.73 -31.82
C CYS A 5 -2.33 -38.42 -32.62
N TRP A 6 -1.39 -37.55 -33.02
CA TRP A 6 0.08 -37.51 -33.24
C TRP A 6 0.56 -36.00 -33.27
N PRO A 7 1.73 -35.58 -33.80
CA PRO A 7 3.04 -35.36 -33.16
C PRO A 7 3.60 -33.91 -33.23
N ALA A 8 4.80 -33.74 -32.69
CA ALA A 8 5.60 -32.51 -32.69
C ALA A 8 6.50 -32.30 -33.95
N ASN A 9 6.60 -31.01 -34.35
CA ASN A 9 7.70 -30.22 -34.94
C ASN A 9 8.35 -30.63 -36.29
N PRO A 10 8.65 -29.67 -37.21
CA PRO A 10 10.02 -29.11 -37.23
C PRO A 10 10.20 -27.64 -37.72
N ALA A 11 11.38 -27.10 -37.37
CA ALA A 11 12.28 -26.19 -38.13
C ALA A 11 12.29 -24.66 -37.90
N ARG A 12 13.50 -24.17 -37.54
CA ARG A 12 13.97 -22.76 -37.48
C ARG A 12 14.26 -22.18 -38.87
N PRO A 13 14.29 -20.84 -39.03
CA PRO A 13 15.10 -20.17 -40.05
C PRO A 13 16.36 -19.46 -39.50
N THR A 14 17.32 -19.34 -40.40
CA THR A 14 18.74 -18.99 -40.26
C THR A 14 19.05 -17.49 -40.31
N ARG A 15 20.18 -17.08 -39.71
CA ARG A 15 20.75 -15.71 -39.76
C ARG A 15 21.40 -15.38 -41.12
N PRO A 16 21.38 -14.11 -41.59
CA PRO A 16 22.30 -13.63 -42.61
C PRO A 16 23.61 -13.08 -42.01
N ARG A 17 24.70 -13.21 -42.79
CA ARG A 17 26.09 -12.82 -42.49
C ARG A 17 26.39 -11.35 -42.86
N CYS A 18 27.46 -10.86 -42.24
CA CYS A 18 28.09 -9.53 -42.29
C CYS A 18 28.29 -8.88 -43.67
N ALA A 19 28.18 -7.54 -43.68
CA ALA A 19 28.88 -6.65 -44.63
C ALA A 19 29.85 -5.73 -43.86
N ALA A 20 31.00 -5.44 -44.48
CA ALA A 20 32.14 -4.68 -43.95
C ALA A 20 32.00 -3.14 -44.19
N PRO A 21 32.89 -2.28 -43.63
CA PRO A 21 32.52 -0.95 -43.11
C PRO A 21 32.68 0.21 -44.11
N ARG A 22 31.94 1.31 -43.87
CA ARG A 22 32.23 2.65 -44.41
C ARG A 22 32.81 3.57 -43.33
N THR A 23 33.76 4.37 -43.76
CA THR A 23 34.64 5.27 -43.01
C THR A 23 33.91 6.43 -42.31
N ARG A 24 34.43 6.76 -41.12
CA ARG A 24 33.99 7.83 -40.21
C ARG A 24 34.63 9.16 -40.62
N THR A 25 33.82 10.20 -40.86
CA THR A 25 34.28 11.60 -40.77
C THR A 25 33.76 12.18 -39.47
N THR A 26 34.69 12.72 -38.70
CA THR A 26 34.57 13.31 -37.36
C THR A 26 33.90 14.68 -37.38
N MET A 27 33.00 14.93 -36.42
CA MET A 27 32.85 16.25 -35.80
C MET A 27 32.85 16.04 -34.29
N ALA A 28 33.73 16.79 -33.62
CA ALA A 28 33.95 16.77 -32.19
C ALA A 28 32.91 17.65 -31.48
N SER A 29 32.19 17.04 -30.55
CA SER A 29 31.96 17.62 -29.23
C SER A 29 32.66 16.67 -28.25
N GLU A 30 33.53 17.16 -27.37
CA GLU A 30 34.20 16.31 -26.39
C GLU A 30 33.12 15.66 -25.51
N PRO A 31 32.97 14.33 -25.56
CA PRO A 31 32.04 13.62 -24.69
C PRO A 31 32.70 13.42 -23.32
N PRO A 32 31.93 13.23 -22.24
CA PRO A 32 32.50 12.74 -20.99
C PRO A 32 33.34 11.48 -21.27
N GLU A 33 34.54 11.44 -20.70
CA GLU A 33 35.48 10.33 -20.84
C GLU A 33 34.83 9.05 -20.28
N SER A 34 34.26 8.24 -21.18
CA SER A 34 33.62 6.93 -20.94
C SER A 34 32.16 6.97 -20.45
N PRO A 35 31.26 6.09 -20.98
CA PRO A 35 29.95 5.91 -20.37
C PRO A 35 30.13 5.44 -18.92
N LEU A 36 29.43 6.10 -18.00
CA LEU A 36 29.37 5.69 -16.60
C LEU A 36 28.92 4.23 -16.53
N GLN A 37 29.85 3.34 -16.15
CA GLN A 37 29.54 1.94 -15.92
C GLN A 37 29.29 1.73 -14.44
N VAL A 38 28.09 1.25 -14.11
CA VAL A 38 27.75 0.81 -12.76
C VAL A 38 28.57 -0.46 -12.45
N PRO A 39 29.43 -0.47 -11.42
CA PRO A 39 30.16 -1.65 -11.05
C PRO A 39 29.22 -2.77 -10.62
N VAL A 40 29.45 -3.98 -11.15
CA VAL A 40 28.82 -5.24 -10.74
C VAL A 40 29.84 -5.92 -9.82
N THR A 41 29.65 -6.13 -8.51
CA THR A 41 28.44 -6.41 -7.76
C THR A 41 28.44 -5.72 -6.39
N ALA A 42 27.53 -4.77 -6.22
CA ALA A 42 26.94 -4.46 -4.93
C ALA A 42 25.48 -4.99 -4.98
N GLY A 43 24.82 -5.22 -3.84
CA GLY A 43 23.44 -5.71 -3.82
C GLY A 43 22.50 -4.80 -4.64
N THR A 44 21.31 -5.27 -5.01
CA THR A 44 20.37 -4.46 -5.82
C THR A 44 20.06 -3.09 -5.16
N MET A 45 20.00 -3.02 -3.83
CA MET A 45 19.90 -1.77 -3.06
C MET A 45 21.15 -0.88 -3.18
N ASP A 46 22.35 -1.46 -3.16
CA ASP A 46 23.58 -0.68 -3.26
C ASP A 46 23.71 0.03 -4.61
N ARG A 47 23.14 -0.54 -5.68
CA ARG A 47 23.04 0.14 -6.98
C ARG A 47 22.17 1.39 -6.91
N ALA A 48 21.03 1.33 -6.21
CA ALA A 48 20.18 2.50 -6.01
C ALA A 48 20.88 3.57 -5.17
N LEU A 49 21.53 3.17 -4.08
CA LEU A 49 22.34 4.08 -3.25
C LEU A 49 23.48 4.75 -4.03
N ALA A 50 24.20 3.98 -4.86
CA ALA A 50 25.27 4.52 -5.71
C ALA A 50 24.73 5.49 -6.76
N LEU A 51 23.60 5.18 -7.38
CA LEU A 51 22.91 6.08 -8.32
C LEU A 51 22.54 7.40 -7.64
N VAL A 52 21.88 7.35 -6.48
CA VAL A 52 21.48 8.55 -5.73
C VAL A 52 22.70 9.40 -5.34
N ARG A 53 23.79 8.78 -4.85
CA ARG A 53 25.03 9.51 -4.54
C ARG A 53 25.60 10.20 -5.78
N LEU A 54 25.57 9.54 -6.93
CA LEU A 54 26.01 10.13 -8.19
C LEU A 54 25.12 11.32 -8.60
N LEU A 55 23.79 11.15 -8.54
CA LEU A 55 22.83 12.19 -8.85
C LEU A 55 23.02 13.42 -7.96
N ARG A 56 23.07 13.24 -6.64
CA ARG A 56 23.31 14.32 -5.68
C ARG A 56 24.66 15.03 -5.88
N ALA A 57 25.68 14.33 -6.38
CA ALA A 57 26.97 14.94 -6.67
C ALA A 57 27.00 15.76 -7.98
N HIS A 58 26.09 15.50 -8.93
CA HIS A 58 26.17 16.05 -10.29
C HIS A 58 24.91 16.81 -10.75
N CYS A 59 23.81 16.72 -10.01
CA CYS A 59 22.53 17.37 -10.30
C CYS A 59 22.16 18.32 -9.16
N PRO A 60 22.09 19.65 -9.40
CA PRO A 60 21.75 20.62 -8.37
C PRO A 60 20.39 20.37 -7.71
N TRP A 61 19.39 19.95 -8.51
CA TRP A 61 18.05 19.66 -7.99
C TRP A 61 18.06 18.47 -7.03
N ASP A 62 18.79 17.40 -7.36
CA ASP A 62 18.92 16.22 -6.49
C ASP A 62 19.71 16.55 -5.22
N ALA A 63 20.73 17.40 -5.34
CA ALA A 63 21.56 17.84 -4.22
C ALA A 63 20.76 18.63 -3.16
N GLU A 64 19.83 19.46 -3.59
CA GLU A 64 18.97 20.28 -2.74
C GLU A 64 17.89 19.48 -1.98
N GLN A 65 17.63 18.23 -2.38
CA GLN A 65 16.64 17.39 -1.70
C GLN A 65 17.04 17.09 -0.25
N THR A 66 16.06 17.14 0.64
CA THR A 66 16.18 16.83 2.06
C THR A 66 15.16 15.74 2.44
N ALA A 67 15.34 15.12 3.60
CA ALA A 67 14.39 14.10 4.08
C ALA A 67 12.93 14.62 4.09
N SER A 68 12.74 15.90 4.44
CA SER A 68 11.43 16.56 4.48
C SER A 68 10.85 16.84 3.09
N THR A 69 11.67 17.28 2.13
CA THR A 69 11.17 17.58 0.76
C THR A 69 10.79 16.32 0.01
N LEU A 70 11.32 15.16 0.40
CA LEU A 70 11.04 13.85 -0.18
C LEU A 70 9.78 13.17 0.36
N VAL A 71 9.17 13.69 1.43
CA VAL A 71 7.98 13.09 2.07
C VAL A 71 6.76 13.02 1.14
N PRO A 72 6.39 14.08 0.40
CA PRO A 72 5.24 14.01 -0.51
C PRO A 72 5.38 12.88 -1.54
N HIS A 73 6.56 12.78 -2.17
CA HIS A 73 6.87 11.70 -3.11
C HIS A 73 6.77 10.32 -2.45
N LEU A 74 7.30 10.14 -1.23
CA LEU A 74 7.18 8.85 -0.53
C LEU A 74 5.72 8.40 -0.35
N LEU A 75 4.82 9.36 -0.07
CA LEU A 75 3.39 9.07 0.07
C LEU A 75 2.75 8.73 -1.28
N GLU A 76 3.08 9.49 -2.32
CA GLU A 76 2.63 9.27 -3.71
C GLU A 76 3.04 7.86 -4.19
N GLU A 77 4.34 7.52 -4.19
CA GLU A 77 4.83 6.21 -4.63
C GLU A 77 4.19 5.06 -3.84
N THR A 78 3.93 5.27 -2.54
CA THR A 78 3.27 4.25 -1.71
C THR A 78 1.83 4.01 -2.17
N HIS A 79 1.11 5.06 -2.55
CA HIS A 79 -0.23 4.94 -3.08
C HIS A 79 -0.26 4.32 -4.47
N GLU A 80 0.69 4.67 -5.34
CA GLU A 80 0.79 4.11 -6.69
C GLU A 80 1.14 2.61 -6.65
N VAL A 81 2.04 2.17 -5.76
CA VAL A 81 2.26 0.74 -5.50
C VAL A 81 0.97 0.04 -5.08
N VAL A 82 0.18 0.66 -4.19
CA VAL A 82 -1.10 0.08 -3.72
C VAL A 82 -2.10 -0.04 -4.87
N ASP A 83 -2.19 0.97 -5.74
CA ASP A 83 -3.08 0.96 -6.89
C ASP A 83 -2.66 -0.09 -7.93
N ALA A 84 -1.37 -0.19 -8.24
CA ALA A 84 -0.84 -1.22 -9.14
C ALA A 84 -1.12 -2.64 -8.64
N ILE A 85 -1.01 -2.88 -7.32
CA ILE A 85 -1.40 -4.16 -6.70
C ILE A 85 -2.90 -4.42 -6.89
N HIS A 86 -3.73 -3.39 -6.69
CA HIS A 86 -5.18 -3.52 -6.81
C HIS A 86 -5.65 -3.79 -8.23
N ASP A 87 -5.01 -3.17 -9.21
CA ASP A 87 -5.35 -3.32 -10.63
C ASP A 87 -4.74 -4.59 -11.24
N GLY A 88 -3.83 -5.26 -10.51
CA GLY A 88 -3.12 -6.43 -11.00
C GLY A 88 -2.17 -6.12 -12.15
N ASP A 89 -1.80 -4.84 -12.31
CA ASP A 89 -0.87 -4.39 -13.34
C ASP A 89 0.57 -4.63 -12.88
N VAL A 90 1.13 -5.74 -13.33
CA VAL A 90 2.50 -6.14 -13.00
C VAL A 90 3.53 -5.15 -13.56
N GLY A 91 3.24 -4.50 -14.69
CA GLY A 91 4.15 -3.54 -15.32
C GLY A 91 4.21 -2.24 -14.52
N ALA A 92 3.04 -1.70 -14.14
CA ALA A 92 2.97 -0.56 -13.23
C ALA A 92 3.64 -0.91 -11.89
N LEU A 93 3.33 -2.08 -11.32
CA LEU A 93 3.90 -2.51 -10.04
C LEU A 93 5.43 -2.56 -10.06
N GLU A 94 6.04 -3.03 -11.15
CA GLU A 94 7.50 -3.03 -11.30
C GLU A 94 8.07 -1.60 -11.30
N GLY A 95 7.39 -0.66 -11.97
CA GLY A 95 7.74 0.77 -11.97
C GLY A 95 7.66 1.38 -10.58
N GLU A 96 6.49 1.30 -9.93
CA GLU A 96 6.26 1.98 -8.65
C GLU A 96 7.10 1.39 -7.50
N LEU A 97 7.42 0.08 -7.54
CA LEU A 97 8.39 -0.50 -6.60
C LEU A 97 9.81 0.04 -6.83
N GLY A 98 10.15 0.39 -8.06
CA GLY A 98 11.39 1.06 -8.42
C GLY A 98 11.45 2.48 -7.87
N ASP A 99 10.38 3.26 -7.99
CA ASP A 99 10.32 4.63 -7.50
C ASP A 99 10.27 4.69 -5.96
N LEU A 100 9.56 3.75 -5.32
CA LEU A 100 9.62 3.58 -3.87
C LEU A 100 11.03 3.20 -3.39
N LEU A 101 11.76 2.36 -4.14
CA LEU A 101 13.16 2.02 -3.86
C LEU A 101 14.08 3.24 -4.03
N LEU A 102 13.85 4.07 -5.06
CA LEU A 102 14.59 5.31 -5.29
C LEU A 102 14.39 6.29 -4.14
N ASN A 103 13.15 6.50 -3.69
CA ASN A 103 12.85 7.36 -2.54
C ASN A 103 13.57 6.86 -1.27
N LEU A 104 13.51 5.55 -0.98
CA LEU A 104 14.21 4.95 0.16
C LEU A 104 15.73 5.16 0.07
N ALA A 105 16.31 5.02 -1.12
CA ALA A 105 17.74 5.27 -1.33
C ALA A 105 18.09 6.75 -1.08
N PHE A 106 17.27 7.70 -1.55
CA PHE A 106 17.41 9.13 -1.25
C PHE A 106 17.40 9.42 0.24
N GLN A 107 16.44 8.87 0.98
CA GLN A 107 16.33 9.06 2.43
C GLN A 107 17.57 8.55 3.17
N ILE A 108 18.10 7.39 2.77
CA ILE A 108 19.32 6.82 3.37
C ILE A 108 20.53 7.71 3.07
N VAL A 109 20.74 8.12 1.81
CA VAL A 109 21.91 8.92 1.42
C VAL A 109 21.88 10.30 2.06
N VAL A 110 20.74 10.99 2.10
CA VAL A 110 20.60 12.28 2.78
C VAL A 110 20.94 12.15 4.28
N ALA A 111 20.50 11.08 4.92
CA ALA A 111 20.79 10.85 6.34
C ALA A 111 22.25 10.42 6.60
N GLU A 112 22.89 9.75 5.64
CA GLU A 112 24.34 9.49 5.63
C GLU A 112 25.15 10.78 5.54
N GLU A 113 24.80 11.68 4.63
CA GLU A 113 25.47 12.98 4.47
C GLU A 113 25.35 13.86 5.72
N ALA A 114 24.23 13.75 6.45
CA ALA A 114 24.03 14.39 7.74
C ALA A 114 24.78 13.71 8.91
N GLY A 115 25.46 12.58 8.67
CA GLY A 115 26.14 11.79 9.70
C GLY A 115 25.20 11.12 10.71
N ALA A 116 23.90 11.02 10.40
CA ALA A 116 22.88 10.53 11.32
C ALA A 116 22.78 9.00 11.34
N LEU A 117 23.03 8.34 10.21
CA LEU A 117 23.01 6.87 10.06
C LEU A 117 23.88 6.42 8.89
N THR A 118 23.97 5.11 8.66
CA THR A 118 24.58 4.53 7.47
C THR A 118 23.65 3.50 6.85
N ALA A 119 23.78 3.23 5.55
CA ALA A 119 23.05 2.14 4.89
C ALA A 119 23.26 0.81 5.64
N ALA A 120 24.51 0.55 6.07
CA ALA A 120 24.84 -0.61 6.88
C ALA A 120 24.11 -0.61 8.23
N SER A 121 24.00 0.53 8.93
CA SER A 121 23.29 0.58 10.21
C SER A 121 21.79 0.34 10.04
N VAL A 122 21.18 0.82 8.96
CA VAL A 122 19.78 0.55 8.59
C VAL A 122 19.55 -0.95 8.34
N THR A 123 20.38 -1.56 7.48
CA THR A 123 20.27 -3.00 7.16
C THR A 123 20.54 -3.88 8.37
N ASN A 124 21.57 -3.57 9.16
CA ASN A 124 21.87 -4.32 10.39
C ASN A 124 20.71 -4.26 11.39
N ARG A 125 20.08 -3.08 11.55
CA ARG A 125 18.91 -2.93 12.42
C ARG A 125 17.71 -3.71 11.89
N LEU A 126 17.49 -3.73 10.58
CA LEU A 126 16.45 -4.55 9.95
C LEU A 126 16.68 -6.04 10.21
N VAL A 127 17.88 -6.55 9.92
CA VAL A 127 18.24 -7.97 10.08
C VAL A 127 18.12 -8.39 11.54
N ALA A 128 18.73 -7.65 12.47
CA ALA A 128 18.66 -7.95 13.91
C ALA A 128 17.21 -7.99 14.40
N LYS A 129 16.39 -7.00 13.99
CA LYS A 129 14.95 -6.97 14.28
C LYS A 129 14.28 -8.25 13.76
N MET A 130 14.39 -8.53 12.46
CA MET A 130 13.68 -9.67 11.85
C MET A 130 14.13 -11.02 12.40
N VAL A 131 15.42 -11.22 12.67
CA VAL A 131 15.94 -12.41 13.36
C VAL A 131 15.33 -12.54 14.74
N GLY A 132 15.32 -11.45 15.53
CA GLY A 132 14.69 -11.43 16.85
C GLY A 132 13.19 -11.71 16.83
N ARG A 133 12.48 -11.33 15.75
CA ARG A 133 11.04 -11.61 15.60
C ARG A 133 10.71 -13.02 15.13
N HIS A 134 11.69 -13.79 14.67
CA HIS A 134 11.51 -15.16 14.16
C HIS A 134 12.39 -16.18 14.90
N PRO A 135 12.28 -16.30 16.23
CA PRO A 135 13.08 -17.25 17.02
C PRO A 135 12.98 -18.69 16.50
N HIS A 136 11.79 -19.10 16.06
CA HIS A 136 11.53 -20.43 15.51
C HIS A 136 12.28 -20.75 14.21
N LEU A 137 12.73 -19.74 13.45
CA LEU A 137 13.52 -19.93 12.23
C LEU A 137 15.03 -19.84 12.50
N PHE A 138 15.44 -19.07 13.52
CA PHE A 138 16.83 -18.73 13.79
C PHE A 138 17.38 -19.31 15.10
N GLY A 139 16.73 -20.35 15.65
CA GLY A 139 17.22 -21.08 16.83
C GLY A 139 16.99 -20.38 18.18
N GLY A 140 16.06 -19.41 18.23
CA GLY A 140 15.71 -18.63 19.42
C GLY A 140 14.50 -19.16 20.22
N GLY A 141 13.96 -20.33 19.89
CA GLY A 141 12.81 -20.95 20.57
C GLY A 141 11.51 -20.92 19.76
N GLU A 142 10.36 -21.05 20.43
CA GLU A 142 9.05 -21.16 19.78
C GLU A 142 8.56 -19.86 19.13
N ARG A 143 7.57 -19.98 18.22
CA ARG A 143 6.92 -18.82 17.60
C ARG A 143 6.19 -18.01 18.67
N VAL A 144 6.51 -16.72 18.73
CA VAL A 144 5.83 -15.76 19.61
C VAL A 144 4.88 -14.91 18.76
N ASP A 145 3.73 -14.54 19.33
CA ASP A 145 2.83 -13.58 18.70
C ASP A 145 3.53 -12.24 18.43
N TRP A 146 3.22 -11.65 17.28
CA TRP A 146 3.91 -10.46 16.78
C TRP A 146 3.66 -9.22 17.64
N GLU A 147 2.44 -9.03 18.15
CA GLU A 147 2.12 -7.89 19.01
C GLU A 147 2.73 -8.05 20.40
N VAL A 148 2.78 -9.27 20.93
CA VAL A 148 3.52 -9.58 22.17
C VAL A 148 5.00 -9.22 22.03
N LEU A 149 5.61 -9.56 20.89
CA LEU A 149 7.02 -9.28 20.64
C LEU A 149 7.29 -7.78 20.48
N LYS A 150 6.46 -7.05 19.72
CA LYS A 150 6.53 -5.58 19.66
C LYS A 150 6.33 -4.94 21.03
N ALA A 151 5.44 -5.45 21.87
CA ALA A 151 5.22 -4.93 23.22
C ALA A 151 6.47 -5.10 24.10
N ARG A 152 7.18 -6.24 23.99
CA ARG A 152 8.46 -6.46 24.66
C ARG A 152 9.54 -5.50 24.14
N GLU A 153 9.66 -5.31 22.82
CA GLU A 153 10.61 -4.37 22.21
C GLU A 153 10.40 -2.93 22.71
N ARG A 154 9.14 -2.47 22.82
CA ARG A 154 8.82 -1.13 23.33
C ARG A 154 9.29 -0.93 24.78
N ARG A 155 9.06 -1.92 25.65
CA ARG A 155 9.50 -1.88 27.06
C ARG A 155 11.02 -1.88 27.19
N GLN A 156 11.72 -2.60 26.32
CA GLN A 156 13.20 -2.64 26.31
C GLN A 156 13.84 -1.39 25.71
N GLY A 157 13.13 -0.66 24.83
CA GLY A 157 13.57 0.56 24.17
C GLY A 157 13.65 1.81 25.05
N GLY A 158 13.49 1.69 26.37
CA GLY A 158 13.75 2.77 27.33
C GLY A 158 12.52 3.51 27.83
N ASP A 159 11.30 3.11 27.46
CA ASP A 159 10.06 3.73 27.96
C ASP A 159 9.33 2.74 28.86
N ALA A 160 9.83 2.57 30.09
CA ALA A 160 9.28 1.64 31.08
C ALA A 160 7.84 2.00 31.51
N ASP A 161 7.46 3.28 31.33
CA ASP A 161 6.14 3.83 31.63
C ASP A 161 5.23 3.91 30.39
N ALA A 162 5.66 3.37 29.25
CA ALA A 162 4.86 3.31 28.02
C ALA A 162 3.58 2.48 28.20
N GLY A 163 2.43 3.14 28.19
CA GLY A 163 1.12 2.49 28.11
C GLY A 163 0.94 1.62 26.84
N VAL A 164 -0.11 0.79 26.82
CA VAL A 164 -0.39 -0.15 25.71
C VAL A 164 -0.43 0.54 24.34
N LEU A 165 -0.93 1.78 24.30
CA LEU A 165 -1.09 2.58 23.08
C LEU A 165 0.14 3.46 22.74
N SER A 166 1.20 3.45 23.55
CA SER A 166 2.40 4.26 23.31
C SER A 166 3.16 3.86 22.04
N GLY A 167 3.65 4.85 21.29
CA GLY A 167 4.39 4.61 20.04
C GLY A 167 3.50 4.27 18.83
N LEU A 168 2.23 4.65 18.83
CA LEU A 168 1.44 4.76 17.59
C LEU A 168 1.94 5.97 16.79
N ALA A 169 2.19 5.79 15.49
CA ALA A 169 2.60 6.90 14.64
C ALA A 169 1.51 7.98 14.63
N ARG A 170 1.92 9.25 14.80
CA ARG A 170 1.00 10.39 14.88
C ARG A 170 0.32 10.71 13.56
N GLY A 171 0.97 10.40 12.43
CA GLY A 171 0.45 10.67 11.08
C GLY A 171 -0.41 9.55 10.48
N LEU A 172 -0.82 8.55 11.26
CA LEU A 172 -1.76 7.54 10.76
C LEU A 172 -3.13 8.19 10.53
N ASP A 173 -3.78 7.85 9.41
CA ASP A 173 -5.17 8.21 9.18
C ASP A 173 -6.07 7.60 10.27
N PRO A 174 -7.26 8.16 10.54
CA PRO A 174 -8.13 7.70 11.61
C PRO A 174 -8.49 6.20 11.53
N LEU A 175 -8.75 5.64 10.35
CA LEU A 175 -9.13 4.23 10.21
C LEU A 175 -7.96 3.30 10.54
N THR A 176 -6.78 3.58 9.98
CA THR A 176 -5.57 2.81 10.30
C THR A 176 -5.20 2.97 11.77
N ARG A 177 -5.33 4.18 12.34
CA ARG A 177 -5.05 4.44 13.75
C ARG A 177 -5.99 3.64 14.66
N THR A 178 -7.29 3.64 14.39
CA THR A 178 -8.29 2.86 15.13
C THR A 178 -8.00 1.37 15.05
N HIS A 179 -7.70 0.86 13.85
CA HIS A 179 -7.31 -0.55 13.67
C HIS A 179 -6.09 -0.94 14.52
N ARG A 180 -5.04 -0.10 14.53
CA ARG A 180 -3.84 -0.33 15.34
C ARG A 180 -4.10 -0.20 16.85
N ILE A 181 -5.01 0.68 17.27
CA ILE A 181 -5.44 0.76 18.68
C ILE A 181 -6.05 -0.58 19.09
N GLN A 182 -6.99 -1.09 18.28
CA GLN A 182 -7.71 -2.34 18.54
C GLN A 182 -6.77 -3.56 18.55
N GLU A 183 -5.82 -3.67 17.60
CA GLU A 183 -4.80 -4.73 17.62
C GLU A 183 -3.97 -4.72 18.92
N ARG A 184 -3.63 -3.54 19.43
CA ARG A 184 -2.77 -3.41 20.62
C ARG A 184 -3.50 -3.77 21.91
N VAL A 185 -4.75 -3.35 22.05
CA VAL A 185 -5.56 -3.73 23.22
C VAL A 185 -5.92 -5.22 23.17
N ALA A 186 -6.13 -5.77 21.96
CA ALA A 186 -6.31 -7.21 21.79
C ALA A 186 -5.07 -8.01 22.20
N GLY A 187 -3.86 -7.51 21.91
CA GLY A 187 -2.60 -8.12 22.33
C GLY A 187 -2.40 -8.23 23.85
N VAL A 188 -3.18 -7.52 24.67
CA VAL A 188 -3.21 -7.66 26.14
C VAL A 188 -4.46 -8.39 26.66
N GLY A 189 -5.25 -8.99 25.76
CA GLY A 189 -6.45 -9.75 26.09
C GLY A 189 -7.73 -8.94 26.18
N PHE A 190 -7.71 -7.65 25.80
CA PHE A 190 -8.91 -6.82 25.71
C PHE A 190 -9.49 -6.91 24.29
N ASP A 191 -10.19 -8.02 24.01
CA ASP A 191 -10.81 -8.28 22.71
C ASP A 191 -12.05 -9.18 22.83
N TRP A 192 -12.88 -9.18 21.79
CA TRP A 192 -13.94 -10.15 21.59
C TRP A 192 -13.38 -11.49 21.10
N ALA A 193 -14.05 -12.59 21.46
CA ALA A 193 -13.66 -13.93 21.01
C ALA A 193 -13.90 -14.16 19.51
N ASP A 194 -14.94 -13.52 18.96
CA ASP A 194 -15.32 -13.64 17.55
C ASP A 194 -16.05 -12.37 17.07
N THR A 195 -16.40 -12.36 15.78
CA THR A 195 -17.09 -11.24 15.12
C THR A 195 -18.51 -10.99 15.63
N SER A 196 -19.16 -11.95 16.30
CA SER A 196 -20.55 -11.81 16.75
C SER A 196 -20.68 -10.74 17.85
N GLY A 197 -19.72 -10.70 18.79
CA GLY A 197 -19.68 -9.68 19.84
C GLY A 197 -19.46 -8.28 19.26
N ALA A 198 -18.56 -8.15 18.27
CA ALA A 198 -18.33 -6.87 17.61
C ALA A 198 -19.54 -6.42 16.78
N LEU A 199 -20.24 -7.34 16.10
CA LEU A 199 -21.48 -7.02 15.38
C LEU A 199 -22.61 -6.58 16.32
N ALA A 200 -22.74 -7.22 17.49
CA ALA A 200 -23.70 -6.80 18.50
C ALA A 200 -23.41 -5.37 18.97
N LYS A 201 -22.13 -5.02 19.16
CA LYS A 201 -21.73 -3.64 19.49
C LYS A 201 -22.09 -2.66 18.37
N VAL A 202 -21.89 -3.00 17.09
CA VAL A 202 -22.35 -2.14 15.98
C VAL A 202 -23.86 -1.86 16.03
N VAL A 203 -24.68 -2.85 16.40
CA VAL A 203 -26.12 -2.65 16.57
C VAL A 203 -26.42 -1.72 17.75
N GLU A 204 -25.73 -1.90 18.88
CA GLU A 204 -25.82 -1.01 20.05
C GLU A 204 -25.50 0.45 19.69
N GLU A 205 -24.34 0.70 19.08
CA GLU A 205 -23.91 2.04 18.65
C GLU A 205 -24.87 2.67 17.62
N THR A 206 -25.46 1.85 16.75
CA THR A 206 -26.47 2.33 15.79
C THR A 206 -27.74 2.84 16.51
N GLU A 207 -28.14 2.19 17.60
CA GLU A 207 -29.27 2.63 18.42
C GLU A 207 -28.94 3.87 19.26
N GLU A 208 -27.67 4.04 19.68
CA GLU A 208 -27.19 5.24 20.37
C GLU A 208 -27.16 6.44 19.41
N VAL A 209 -26.62 6.30 18.20
CA VAL A 209 -26.71 7.31 17.12
C VAL A 209 -28.18 7.68 16.84
N ARG A 210 -29.08 6.70 16.74
CA ARG A 210 -30.51 6.95 16.50
C ARG A 210 -31.13 7.81 17.61
N ARG A 211 -30.72 7.60 18.87
CA ARG A 211 -31.19 8.38 20.02
C ARG A 211 -30.60 9.78 20.01
N ALA A 212 -29.30 9.91 19.76
CA ALA A 212 -28.63 11.19 19.70
C ALA A 212 -29.21 12.10 18.60
N LEU A 213 -29.49 11.54 17.42
CA LEU A 213 -30.12 12.27 16.31
C LEU A 213 -31.52 12.82 16.64
N ALA A 214 -32.24 12.22 17.59
CA ALA A 214 -33.60 12.64 17.92
C ALA A 214 -33.64 13.81 18.92
N GLU A 215 -32.75 13.81 19.92
CA GLU A 215 -32.91 14.65 21.12
C GLU A 215 -31.61 15.25 21.69
N SER A 216 -30.48 15.15 20.99
CA SER A 216 -29.18 15.56 21.54
C SER A 216 -28.51 16.71 20.80
N THR A 217 -27.39 17.19 21.35
CA THR A 217 -26.60 18.25 20.74
C THR A 217 -25.77 17.70 19.57
N PRO A 218 -25.39 18.53 18.60
CA PRO A 218 -24.53 18.11 17.49
C PRO A 218 -23.23 17.44 17.94
N GLU A 219 -22.65 17.88 19.06
CA GLU A 219 -21.42 17.31 19.61
C GLU A 219 -21.62 15.86 20.09
N HIS A 220 -22.75 15.57 20.74
CA HIS A 220 -23.06 14.20 21.16
C HIS A 220 -23.39 13.31 19.96
N VAL A 221 -24.04 13.84 18.92
CA VAL A 221 -24.23 13.09 17.67
C VAL A 221 -22.89 12.74 17.03
N GLU A 222 -21.92 13.65 17.03
CA GLU A 222 -20.57 13.39 16.50
C GLU A 222 -19.82 12.32 17.32
N GLU A 223 -19.95 12.34 18.65
CA GLU A 223 -19.40 11.33 19.56
C GLU A 223 -19.93 9.92 19.21
N GLU A 224 -21.25 9.75 19.17
CA GLU A 224 -21.89 8.45 18.87
C GLU A 224 -21.58 7.96 17.44
N LEU A 225 -21.48 8.87 16.47
CA LEU A 225 -21.03 8.52 15.12
C LEU A 225 -19.58 8.02 15.13
N GLY A 226 -18.72 8.61 15.96
CA GLY A 226 -17.35 8.17 16.19
C GLY A 226 -17.27 6.77 16.76
N ASP A 227 -18.08 6.46 17.77
CA ASP A 227 -18.13 5.14 18.40
C ASP A 227 -18.70 4.07 17.48
N LEU A 228 -19.71 4.39 16.67
CA LEU A 228 -20.19 3.52 15.59
C LEU A 228 -19.07 3.19 14.59
N LEU A 229 -18.32 4.19 14.13
CA LEU A 229 -17.18 3.96 13.23
C LEU A 229 -16.10 3.10 13.90
N PHE A 230 -15.83 3.33 15.20
CA PHE A 230 -14.89 2.52 15.97
C PHE A 230 -15.34 1.05 16.05
N ALA A 231 -16.62 0.80 16.34
CA ALA A 231 -17.20 -0.55 16.39
C ALA A 231 -17.15 -1.26 15.02
N VAL A 232 -17.45 -0.55 13.92
CA VAL A 232 -17.35 -1.09 12.55
C VAL A 232 -15.92 -1.50 12.22
N VAL A 233 -14.91 -0.68 12.56
CA VAL A 233 -13.50 -1.05 12.36
C VAL A 233 -13.14 -2.33 13.12
N ASN A 234 -13.74 -2.55 14.30
CA ASN A 234 -13.52 -3.74 15.09
C ASN A 234 -14.06 -5.01 14.42
N VAL A 235 -15.24 -4.92 13.80
CA VAL A 235 -15.80 -6.01 12.97
C VAL A 235 -14.87 -6.32 11.81
N VAL A 236 -14.39 -5.29 11.10
CA VAL A 236 -13.46 -5.46 9.96
C VAL A 236 -12.17 -6.16 10.40
N ARG A 237 -11.60 -5.75 11.54
CA ARG A 237 -10.39 -6.37 12.09
C ARG A 237 -10.60 -7.85 12.44
N LEU A 238 -11.68 -8.18 13.16
CA LEU A 238 -11.98 -9.56 13.55
C LEU A 238 -12.35 -10.44 12.34
N ALA A 239 -12.86 -9.85 11.26
CA ALA A 239 -13.05 -10.53 9.98
C ALA A 239 -11.74 -10.77 9.20
N GLY A 240 -10.59 -10.33 9.72
CA GLY A 240 -9.27 -10.49 9.09
C GLY A 240 -8.99 -9.50 7.97
N ALA A 241 -9.75 -8.40 7.88
CA ALA A 241 -9.58 -7.38 6.87
C ALA A 241 -8.98 -6.08 7.46
N HIS A 242 -8.49 -5.20 6.58
CA HIS A 242 -7.99 -3.87 6.95
C HIS A 242 -9.02 -2.79 6.56
N PRO A 243 -9.42 -1.87 7.47
CA PRO A 243 -10.52 -0.93 7.21
C PRO A 243 -10.26 0.01 6.03
N THR A 244 -9.05 0.54 5.91
CA THR A 244 -8.68 1.44 4.80
C THR A 244 -8.80 0.72 3.46
N THR A 245 -8.33 -0.53 3.37
CA THR A 245 -8.38 -1.33 2.14
C THR A 245 -9.81 -1.74 1.80
N ALA A 246 -10.60 -2.12 2.80
CA ALA A 246 -12.00 -2.50 2.62
C ALA A 246 -12.84 -1.31 2.13
N LEU A 247 -12.65 -0.13 2.72
CA LEU A 247 -13.35 1.09 2.30
C LEU A 247 -12.90 1.56 0.91
N ALA A 248 -11.59 1.52 0.62
CA ALA A 248 -11.09 1.86 -0.71
C ALA A 248 -11.69 0.97 -1.81
N ALA A 249 -11.80 -0.35 -1.56
CA ALA A 249 -12.45 -1.27 -2.48
C ALA A 249 -13.95 -0.96 -2.66
N ALA A 250 -14.65 -0.59 -1.58
CA ALA A 250 -16.05 -0.16 -1.65
C ALA A 250 -16.22 1.13 -2.47
N ASN A 251 -15.33 2.11 -2.27
CA ASN A 251 -15.33 3.38 -3.00
C ASN A 251 -15.09 3.15 -4.50
N ARG A 252 -14.06 2.39 -4.89
CA ARG A 252 -13.80 2.04 -6.29
C ARG A 252 -15.00 1.36 -6.94
N LYS A 253 -15.64 0.41 -6.23
CA LYS A 253 -16.86 -0.27 -6.71
C LYS A 253 -18.01 0.72 -6.91
N PHE A 254 -18.22 1.65 -5.97
CA PHE A 254 -19.25 2.66 -6.10
C PHE A 254 -18.98 3.60 -7.28
N GLN A 255 -17.75 4.09 -7.41
CA GLN A 255 -17.32 4.98 -8.49
C GLN A 255 -17.56 4.35 -9.86
N ARG A 256 -17.06 3.13 -10.11
CA ARG A 256 -17.28 2.42 -11.39
C ARG A 256 -18.77 2.27 -11.73
N ARG A 257 -19.59 1.96 -10.72
CA ARG A 257 -21.05 1.83 -10.90
C ARG A 257 -21.70 3.15 -11.24
N PHE A 258 -21.27 4.23 -10.59
CA PHE A 258 -21.80 5.56 -10.82
C PHE A 258 -21.42 6.06 -12.22
N GLU A 259 -20.15 5.92 -12.63
CA GLU A 259 -19.70 6.26 -14.00
C GLU A 259 -20.48 5.48 -15.06
N ARG A 260 -20.78 4.19 -14.81
CA ARG A 260 -21.62 3.40 -15.71
C ARG A 260 -23.08 3.86 -15.71
N LEU A 261 -23.61 4.29 -14.57
CA LEU A 261 -24.93 4.90 -14.46
C LEU A 261 -25.01 6.19 -15.28
N GLU A 262 -23.99 7.03 -15.24
CA GLU A 262 -23.91 8.25 -16.04
C GLU A 262 -23.87 7.95 -17.54
N ALA A 263 -23.12 6.92 -17.95
CA ALA A 263 -23.12 6.47 -19.34
C ALA A 263 -24.52 6.00 -19.78
N LEU A 264 -25.18 5.17 -18.97
CA LEU A 264 -26.51 4.63 -19.27
C LEU A 264 -27.59 5.73 -19.30
N ALA A 265 -27.51 6.69 -18.38
CA ALA A 265 -28.42 7.82 -18.35
C ALA A 265 -28.28 8.67 -19.63
N ARG A 266 -27.04 8.95 -20.07
CA ARG A 266 -26.78 9.63 -21.35
C ARG A 266 -27.31 8.88 -22.55
N GLU A 267 -27.08 7.56 -22.62
CA GLU A 267 -27.60 6.70 -23.69
C GLU A 267 -29.14 6.73 -23.78
N ARG A 268 -29.82 6.89 -22.64
CA ARG A 268 -31.28 6.87 -22.54
C ARG A 268 -31.93 8.26 -22.52
N GLY A 269 -31.14 9.32 -22.63
CA GLY A 269 -31.62 10.71 -22.54
C GLY A 269 -32.20 11.08 -21.17
N VAL A 270 -31.76 10.40 -20.11
CA VAL A 270 -32.13 10.70 -18.72
C VAL A 270 -31.20 11.78 -18.17
N ILE A 271 -31.78 12.86 -17.65
CA ILE A 271 -31.04 13.95 -16.98
C ILE A 271 -30.95 13.61 -15.49
N LEU A 272 -29.75 13.30 -14.99
CA LEU A 272 -29.55 12.79 -13.64
C LEU A 272 -30.04 13.75 -12.55
N GLU A 273 -29.83 15.05 -12.78
CA GLU A 273 -30.15 16.13 -11.85
C GLU A 273 -31.67 16.28 -11.62
N THR A 274 -32.48 15.79 -12.56
CA THR A 274 -33.96 15.91 -12.52
C THR A 274 -34.68 14.57 -12.49
N ALA A 275 -33.96 13.45 -12.66
CA ALA A 275 -34.53 12.11 -12.73
C ALA A 275 -35.22 11.67 -11.41
N GLY A 276 -34.78 12.22 -10.27
CA GLY A 276 -35.25 11.82 -8.94
C GLY A 276 -34.73 10.44 -8.51
N LEU A 277 -34.76 10.17 -7.20
CA LEU A 277 -34.16 8.95 -6.61
C LEU A 277 -34.76 7.67 -7.21
N ASP A 278 -36.08 7.56 -7.37
CA ASP A 278 -36.72 6.36 -7.91
C ASP A 278 -36.22 5.98 -9.32
N ALA A 279 -35.91 6.96 -10.17
CA ALA A 279 -35.41 6.69 -11.51
C ALA A 279 -33.92 6.30 -11.47
N LEU A 280 -33.13 6.95 -10.62
CA LEU A 280 -31.72 6.63 -10.42
C LEU A 280 -31.56 5.23 -9.80
N ASP A 281 -32.40 4.87 -8.83
CA ASP A 281 -32.42 3.55 -8.19
C ASP A 281 -32.76 2.43 -9.20
N ARG A 282 -33.71 2.67 -10.11
CA ARG A 282 -34.02 1.72 -11.19
C ARG A 282 -32.82 1.47 -12.11
N LEU A 283 -32.10 2.53 -12.49
CA LEU A 283 -30.87 2.40 -13.29
C LEU A 283 -29.78 1.68 -12.51
N TRP A 284 -29.60 2.02 -11.23
CA TRP A 284 -28.60 1.42 -10.35
C TRP A 284 -28.83 -0.09 -10.13
N ASP A 285 -30.08 -0.50 -9.91
CA ASP A 285 -30.43 -1.91 -9.74
C ASP A 285 -30.28 -2.71 -11.03
N GLU A 286 -30.53 -2.11 -12.19
CA GLU A 286 -30.23 -2.70 -13.49
C GLU A 286 -28.73 -2.97 -13.64
N LEU A 287 -27.87 -2.01 -13.33
CA LEU A 287 -26.41 -2.18 -13.39
C LEU A 287 -25.91 -3.29 -12.48
N LYS A 288 -26.43 -3.36 -11.24
CA LYS A 288 -26.11 -4.46 -10.33
C LYS A 288 -26.52 -5.82 -10.89
N ARG A 289 -27.60 -5.92 -11.67
CA ARG A 289 -28.01 -7.17 -12.33
C ARG A 289 -27.07 -7.52 -13.49
N GLU A 290 -26.71 -6.55 -14.31
CA GLU A 290 -25.76 -6.73 -15.41
C GLU A 290 -24.41 -7.24 -14.89
N GLU A 291 -23.79 -6.59 -13.89
CA GLU A 291 -22.51 -7.01 -13.30
C GLU A 291 -22.55 -8.47 -12.79
N ARG A 292 -23.65 -8.88 -12.15
CA ARG A 292 -23.82 -10.25 -11.64
C ARG A 292 -23.94 -11.28 -12.77
N SER A 293 -24.47 -10.88 -13.93
CA SER A 293 -24.62 -11.74 -15.11
C SER A 293 -23.34 -11.85 -15.95
N SER A 294 -22.50 -10.80 -15.95
CA SER A 294 -21.27 -10.71 -16.75
C SER A 294 -20.08 -11.46 -16.17
N GLY A 295 -20.18 -12.00 -14.95
CA GLY A 295 -19.13 -12.82 -14.34
C GLY A 295 -17.82 -12.09 -14.01
N SER A 296 -17.80 -10.75 -14.01
CA SER A 296 -16.62 -10.00 -13.60
C SER A 296 -16.27 -10.33 -12.14
N PRO A 297 -15.00 -10.68 -11.81
CA PRO A 297 -14.62 -11.03 -10.46
C PRO A 297 -14.87 -9.86 -9.49
N GLN A 298 -15.36 -10.18 -8.30
CA GLN A 298 -15.57 -9.23 -7.18
C GLN A 298 -14.24 -8.83 -6.53
#